data_AF-A0A7C7QTI8-F1
#
_entry.id   AF-A0A7C7QTI8-F1
#
_cell.length_a   1.000
_cell.length_b   1.000
_cell.length_c   1.000
_cell.angle_alpha   90.00
_cell.angle_beta   90.00
_cell.angle_gamma   90.00
#
_symmetry.space_group_name_H-M   'P 1'
#
loop_
_entity.id
_entity.type
_entity.pdbx_description
1 polymer ?
#
loop_
_entity_poly.entity_id
_entity_poly.type
_entity_poly.pdbx_seq_one_letter_code
_entity_poly.pdbx_strand_id
1 'polypeptide(L)'
;MKTLRQSLIDCDMAMLRAIAEMHGLELSSNRQEEVVAQLAEELLQPEEVALTLEGLSPTEGEALEAIIVQGGRIRAPLFLRQYGELRAFGPGRLEREKPWLELANAAEGLWYRGLIYKAFDEAEGYRGEFFFIPQDLLPLLPQAEKAPPSFTVEPSSPPPSSARGTWPSSKTYAPSSVFCNEKR
;
A
#
# COMPACT_ATOMS: atom_id res chain seq x y z
N MET A 1 1.89 4.37 -18.33
CA MET A 1 1.29 5.04 -17.16
C MET A 1 1.41 6.54 -17.39
N LYS A 2 0.54 7.35 -16.80
CA LYS A 2 0.53 8.80 -17.03
C LYS A 2 1.67 9.48 -16.28
N THR A 3 2.14 10.61 -16.81
CA THR A 3 3.02 11.53 -16.07
C THR A 3 2.22 12.34 -15.06
N LEU A 4 2.89 12.99 -14.12
CA LEU A 4 2.26 13.82 -13.10
C LEU A 4 1.46 14.94 -13.77
N ARG A 5 2.07 15.60 -14.74
CA ARG A 5 1.43 16.63 -15.56
C ARG A 5 0.14 16.13 -16.23
N GLN A 6 0.17 14.96 -16.87
CA GLN A 6 -1.03 14.39 -17.51
C GLN A 6 -2.13 14.08 -16.51
N SER A 7 -1.74 13.61 -15.32
CA SER A 7 -2.69 13.28 -14.25
C SER A 7 -3.34 14.52 -13.66
N LEU A 8 -2.57 15.61 -13.51
CA LEU A 8 -3.06 16.91 -13.06
C LEU A 8 -3.98 17.59 -14.09
N ILE A 9 -3.76 17.40 -15.39
CA ILE A 9 -4.68 17.94 -16.44
C ILE A 9 -6.09 17.39 -16.29
N ASP A 10 -6.22 16.13 -15.86
CA ASP A 10 -7.51 15.47 -15.67
C ASP A 10 -8.22 15.93 -14.38
N CYS A 11 -7.55 16.72 -13.53
CA CYS A 11 -8.12 17.27 -12.30
C CYS A 11 -8.80 18.63 -12.52
N ASP A 12 -9.92 18.84 -11.84
CA ASP A 12 -10.58 20.14 -11.80
C ASP A 12 -9.74 21.20 -11.08
N MET A 13 -9.94 22.47 -11.42
CA MET A 13 -9.25 23.61 -10.79
C MET A 13 -9.35 23.63 -9.25
N ALA A 14 -10.48 23.18 -8.68
CA ALA A 14 -10.64 23.09 -7.23
C ALA A 14 -9.67 22.08 -6.60
N MET A 15 -9.43 20.94 -7.27
CA MET A 15 -8.46 19.95 -6.82
C MET A 15 -7.03 20.48 -6.99
N LEU A 16 -6.72 21.15 -8.09
CA LEU A 16 -5.40 21.76 -8.29
C LEU A 16 -5.07 22.80 -7.21
N ARG A 17 -6.05 23.61 -6.81
CA ARG A 17 -5.92 24.55 -5.69
C ARG A 17 -5.74 23.83 -4.36
N ALA A 18 -6.47 22.74 -4.12
CA ALA A 18 -6.31 21.93 -2.91
C ALA A 18 -4.88 21.38 -2.79
N ILE A 19 -4.33 20.84 -3.89
CA ILE A 19 -2.95 20.36 -3.93
C ILE A 19 -1.97 21.53 -3.67
N ALA A 20 -2.16 22.67 -4.34
CA ALA A 20 -1.33 23.85 -4.10
C ALA A 20 -1.33 24.29 -2.63
N GLU A 21 -2.51 24.39 -2.00
CA GLU A 21 -2.65 24.75 -0.59
C GLU A 21 -1.98 23.73 0.34
N MET A 22 -2.09 22.42 0.03
CA MET A 22 -1.45 21.35 0.81
C MET A 22 0.08 21.43 0.81
N HIS A 23 0.66 21.90 -0.29
CA HIS A 23 2.10 22.09 -0.45
C HIS A 23 2.55 23.52 -0.07
N GLY A 24 1.63 24.38 0.35
CA GLY A 24 1.93 25.79 0.66
C GLY A 24 2.37 26.61 -0.56
N LEU A 25 2.00 26.18 -1.76
CA LEU A 25 2.37 26.81 -3.02
C LEU A 25 1.38 27.92 -3.40
N GLU A 26 1.91 29.10 -3.73
CA GLU A 26 1.11 30.18 -4.31
C GLU A 26 0.99 30.02 -5.83
N LEU A 27 -0.24 29.86 -6.31
CA LEU A 27 -0.51 29.76 -7.74
C LEU A 27 -0.30 31.11 -8.42
N SER A 28 0.57 31.15 -9.43
CA SER A 28 0.90 32.38 -10.18
C SER A 28 -0.16 32.74 -11.23
N SER A 29 -1.07 31.82 -11.54
CA SER A 29 -2.11 31.97 -12.55
C SER A 29 -3.42 31.30 -12.14
N ASN A 30 -4.50 31.68 -12.82
CA ASN A 30 -5.79 31.02 -12.72
C ASN A 30 -6.12 30.20 -13.98
N ARG A 31 -5.16 30.06 -14.91
CA ARG A 31 -5.28 29.23 -16.11
C ARG A 31 -4.84 27.81 -15.77
N GLN A 32 -5.70 26.84 -16.02
CA GLN A 32 -5.46 25.43 -15.67
C GLN A 32 -4.13 24.91 -16.21
N GLU A 33 -3.81 25.19 -17.48
CA GLU A 33 -2.55 24.73 -18.09
C GLU A 33 -1.29 25.27 -17.39
N GLU A 34 -1.32 26.53 -16.96
CA GLU A 34 -0.21 27.18 -16.27
C GLU A 34 -0.08 26.66 -14.84
N VAL A 35 -1.20 26.49 -14.14
CA VAL A 35 -1.26 25.90 -12.80
C VAL A 35 -0.75 24.46 -12.80
N VAL A 36 -1.17 23.66 -13.78
CA VAL A 36 -0.71 22.27 -13.95
C VAL A 36 0.80 22.24 -14.21
N ALA A 37 1.32 23.13 -15.06
CA ALA A 37 2.75 23.18 -15.36
C ALA A 37 3.55 23.55 -14.09
N GLN A 38 3.11 24.58 -13.36
CA GLN A 38 3.73 25.01 -12.11
C GLN A 38 3.71 23.88 -11.07
N LEU A 39 2.55 23.26 -10.81
CA LEU A 39 2.43 22.17 -9.86
C LEU A 39 3.27 20.96 -10.25
N ALA A 40 3.30 20.58 -11.52
CA ALA A 40 4.11 19.45 -11.95
C ALA A 40 5.62 19.70 -11.76
N GLU A 41 6.08 20.93 -11.93
CA GLU A 41 7.48 21.30 -11.73
C GLU A 41 7.89 21.31 -10.26
N GLU A 42 7.05 21.85 -9.38
CA GLU A 42 7.28 21.93 -7.94
C GLU A 42 7.18 20.55 -7.26
N LEU A 43 6.11 19.78 -7.56
CA LEU A 43 5.88 18.47 -6.95
C LEU A 43 6.88 17.39 -7.39
N LEU A 44 7.62 17.62 -8.48
CA LEU A 44 8.72 16.75 -8.91
C LEU A 44 10.07 17.16 -8.33
N GLN A 45 10.16 18.24 -7.54
CA GLN A 45 11.39 18.58 -6.84
C GLN A 45 11.68 17.52 -5.77
N PRO A 46 12.88 16.93 -5.72
CA PRO A 46 13.24 15.94 -4.72
C PRO A 46 13.08 16.45 -3.27
N GLU A 47 13.31 17.75 -3.06
CA GLU A 47 13.12 18.41 -1.77
C GLU A 47 11.64 18.42 -1.37
N GLU A 48 10.75 18.78 -2.30
CA GLU A 48 9.31 18.80 -2.06
C GLU A 48 8.75 17.39 -1.82
N VAL A 49 9.24 16.41 -2.57
CA VAL A 49 8.88 14.99 -2.35
C VAL A 49 9.34 14.53 -0.98
N ALA A 50 10.57 14.86 -0.56
CA ALA A 50 11.09 14.51 0.76
C ALA A 50 10.25 15.14 1.89
N LEU A 51 9.94 16.44 1.78
CA LEU A 51 9.07 17.13 2.74
C LEU A 51 7.68 16.50 2.82
N THR A 52 7.11 16.15 1.66
CA THR A 52 5.80 15.50 1.59
C THR A 52 5.82 14.15 2.30
N LEU A 53 6.89 13.36 2.11
CA LEU A 53 7.07 12.05 2.74
C LEU A 53 7.29 12.16 4.24
N GLU A 54 8.05 13.15 4.72
CA GLU A 54 8.24 13.43 6.15
C GLU A 54 6.92 13.85 6.83
N GLY A 55 6.02 14.49 6.09
CA GLY A 55 4.70 14.90 6.55
C GLY A 55 3.62 13.81 6.50
N LEU A 56 3.96 12.57 6.12
CA LEU A 56 3.01 11.46 6.13
C LEU A 56 2.87 10.85 7.53
N SER A 57 1.62 10.58 7.91
CA SER A 57 1.30 9.73 9.03
C SER A 57 1.69 8.26 8.75
N PRO A 58 1.86 7.42 9.78
CA PRO A 58 2.22 6.01 9.59
C PRO A 58 1.28 5.26 8.63
N THR A 59 -0.04 5.51 8.74
CA THR A 59 -1.04 4.87 7.88
C THR A 59 -1.01 5.38 6.45
N GLU A 60 -0.66 6.65 6.21
CA GLU A 60 -0.42 7.19 4.85
C GLU A 60 0.85 6.58 4.24
N GLY A 61 1.91 6.42 5.03
CA GLY A 61 3.14 5.74 4.60
C GLY A 61 2.88 4.29 4.18
N GLU A 62 2.14 3.53 5.00
CA GLU A 62 1.73 2.15 4.66
C GLU A 62 0.87 2.10 3.39
N ALA A 63 -0.03 3.07 3.20
CA ALA A 63 -0.86 3.18 2.00
C ALA A 63 -0.02 3.43 0.75
N LEU A 64 0.98 4.31 0.86
CA LEU A 64 1.89 4.63 -0.24
C LEU A 64 2.75 3.42 -0.60
N GLU A 65 3.32 2.76 0.39
CA GLU A 65 4.13 1.56 0.22
C GLU A 65 3.35 0.43 -0.47
N ALA A 66 2.09 0.21 -0.10
CA ALA A 66 1.25 -0.81 -0.72
C ALA A 66 1.04 -0.62 -2.23
N ILE A 67 1.05 0.63 -2.70
CA ILE A 67 0.98 0.95 -4.13
C ILE A 67 2.34 0.73 -4.79
N ILE A 68 3.43 1.15 -4.14
CA ILE A 68 4.81 0.99 -4.63
C ILE A 68 5.16 -0.51 -4.81
N VAL A 69 4.85 -1.35 -3.82
CA VAL A 69 5.12 -2.81 -3.85
C VAL A 69 4.38 -3.51 -5.00
N GLN A 70 3.22 -2.99 -5.41
CA GLN A 70 2.46 -3.48 -6.56
C GLN A 70 2.93 -2.91 -7.91
N GLY A 71 4.09 -2.24 -7.94
CA GLY A 71 4.67 -1.65 -9.15
C GLY A 71 4.05 -0.29 -9.50
N GLY A 72 3.59 0.46 -8.49
CA GLY A 72 3.07 1.82 -8.67
C GLY A 72 1.59 1.90 -9.02
N ARG A 73 0.83 0.81 -8.91
CA ARG A 73 -0.64 0.79 -9.12
C ARG A 73 -1.34 -0.26 -8.29
N ILE A 74 -2.59 0.02 -7.90
CA ILE A 74 -3.44 -0.87 -7.11
C ILE A 74 -4.91 -0.73 -7.54
N ARG A 75 -5.70 -1.80 -7.43
CA ARG A 75 -7.15 -1.73 -7.71
C ARG A 75 -7.82 -0.79 -6.71
N ALA A 76 -8.56 0.21 -7.18
CA ALA A 76 -9.18 1.21 -6.31
C ALA A 76 -10.10 0.59 -5.25
N PRO A 77 -10.96 -0.40 -5.55
CA PRO A 77 -11.81 -1.01 -4.52
C PRO A 77 -11.04 -1.74 -3.42
N LEU A 78 -9.84 -2.27 -3.72
CA LEU A 78 -9.00 -2.92 -2.73
C LEU A 78 -8.35 -1.87 -1.83
N PHE A 79 -7.81 -0.82 -2.44
CA PHE A 79 -7.18 0.30 -1.73
C PHE A 79 -8.16 1.01 -0.78
N LEU A 80 -9.35 1.37 -1.25
CA LEU A 80 -10.34 2.09 -0.44
C LEU A 80 -10.85 1.27 0.75
N ARG A 81 -10.94 -0.06 0.61
CA ARG A 81 -11.33 -0.94 1.72
C ARG A 81 -10.30 -1.00 2.83
N GLN A 82 -9.02 -0.84 2.50
CA GLN A 82 -7.92 -0.95 3.45
C GLN A 82 -7.54 0.40 4.06
N TYR A 83 -7.56 1.47 3.27
CA TYR A 83 -7.05 2.79 3.65
C TYR A 83 -8.11 3.89 3.77
N GLY A 84 -9.38 3.53 3.55
CA GLY A 84 -10.54 4.42 3.69
C GLY A 84 -11.09 4.90 2.36
N GLU A 85 -12.38 5.28 2.37
CA GLU A 85 -13.06 5.79 1.18
C GLU A 85 -12.69 7.25 0.90
N LEU A 86 -12.55 7.62 -0.38
CA LEU A 86 -12.44 9.02 -0.77
C LEU A 86 -13.82 9.66 -0.76
N ARG A 87 -14.01 10.69 0.06
CA ARG A 87 -15.24 11.48 0.03
C ARG A 87 -15.38 12.16 -1.33
N ALA A 88 -16.48 11.90 -2.02
CA ALA A 88 -16.78 12.53 -3.29
C ALA A 88 -17.26 13.97 -3.07
N PHE A 89 -16.40 14.95 -3.39
CA PHE A 89 -16.75 16.36 -3.41
C PHE A 89 -16.80 16.87 -4.85
N GLY A 90 -17.95 17.40 -5.26
CA GLY A 90 -18.01 18.20 -6.48
C GLY A 90 -17.20 19.50 -6.32
N PRO A 91 -16.77 20.15 -7.41
CA PRO A 91 -15.82 21.27 -7.36
C PRO A 91 -16.27 22.41 -6.42
N GLY A 92 -17.55 22.81 -6.49
CA GLY A 92 -18.07 23.87 -5.61
C GLY A 92 -18.23 23.47 -4.15
N ARG A 93 -18.31 22.17 -3.83
CA ARG A 93 -18.34 21.68 -2.45
C ARG A 93 -16.92 21.54 -1.90
N LEU A 94 -15.99 21.11 -2.75
CA LEU A 94 -14.58 20.95 -2.44
C LEU A 94 -13.95 22.26 -1.95
N GLU A 95 -14.21 23.38 -2.64
CA GLU A 95 -13.72 24.71 -2.24
C GLU A 95 -14.30 25.22 -0.90
N ARG A 96 -15.53 24.80 -0.57
CA ARG A 96 -16.24 25.27 0.63
C ARG A 96 -15.88 24.47 1.87
N GLU A 97 -15.78 23.15 1.72
CA GLU A 97 -15.53 22.26 2.84
C GLU A 97 -14.05 22.06 3.11
N LYS A 98 -13.19 22.30 2.11
CA LYS A 98 -11.73 22.17 2.23
C LYS A 98 -11.30 20.89 2.96
N PRO A 99 -11.72 19.70 2.50
CA PRO A 99 -11.48 18.43 3.19
C PRO A 99 -10.00 18.11 3.40
N TRP A 100 -9.09 18.75 2.67
CA TRP A 100 -7.66 18.62 2.86
C TRP A 100 -7.15 19.23 4.18
N LEU A 101 -7.93 20.12 4.81
CA LEU A 101 -7.64 20.63 6.16
C LEU A 101 -7.95 19.61 7.26
N GLU A 102 -8.85 18.66 6.99
CA GLU A 102 -9.28 17.63 7.93
C GLU A 102 -9.43 16.30 7.19
N LEU A 103 -8.28 15.64 6.98
CA LEU A 103 -8.17 14.37 6.29
C LEU A 103 -8.85 13.27 7.13
N ALA A 104 -9.82 12.57 6.54
CA ALA A 104 -10.56 11.54 7.25
C ALA A 104 -9.79 10.21 7.31
N ASN A 105 -8.92 9.96 6.33
CA ASN A 105 -8.20 8.70 6.18
C ASN A 105 -6.94 8.84 5.32
N ALA A 106 -6.14 7.77 5.29
CA ALA A 106 -4.87 7.72 4.57
C ALA A 106 -5.04 7.86 3.05
N ALA A 107 -6.13 7.31 2.48
CA ALA A 107 -6.41 7.42 1.05
C ALA A 107 -6.62 8.87 0.62
N GLU A 108 -7.37 9.66 1.40
CA GLU A 108 -7.54 11.10 1.18
C GLU A 108 -6.22 11.87 1.34
N GLY A 109 -5.43 11.48 2.33
CA GLY A 109 -4.13 12.09 2.57
C GLY A 109 -3.18 12.01 1.39
N LEU A 110 -3.10 10.84 0.75
CA LEU A 110 -2.30 10.65 -0.46
C LEU A 110 -2.92 11.34 -1.69
N TRP A 111 -4.25 11.39 -1.77
CA TRP A 111 -4.97 12.03 -2.87
C TRP A 111 -4.77 13.54 -2.88
N TYR A 112 -4.98 14.22 -1.74
CA TYR A 112 -4.87 15.68 -1.66
C TYR A 112 -3.42 16.19 -1.67
N ARG A 113 -2.45 15.34 -1.34
CA ARG A 113 -1.01 15.61 -1.58
C ARG A 113 -0.57 15.37 -3.02
N GLY A 114 -1.48 14.98 -3.93
CA GLY A 114 -1.14 14.76 -5.32
C GLY A 114 -0.15 13.60 -5.56
N LEU A 115 -0.03 12.66 -4.62
CA LEU A 115 0.86 11.50 -4.73
C LEU A 115 0.25 10.37 -5.56
N ILE A 116 -1.09 10.24 -5.51
CA ILE A 116 -1.84 9.19 -6.20
C ILE A 116 -2.95 9.78 -7.05
N TYR A 117 -3.23 9.13 -8.18
CA TYR A 117 -4.29 9.52 -9.12
C TYR A 117 -5.13 8.31 -9.50
N LYS A 118 -6.35 8.56 -9.98
CA LYS A 118 -7.30 7.53 -10.35
C LYS A 118 -7.46 7.48 -11.86
N ALA A 119 -7.38 6.28 -12.43
CA ALA A 119 -7.69 6.04 -13.84
C ALA A 119 -8.46 4.74 -14.01
N PHE A 120 -9.27 4.67 -15.06
CA PHE A 120 -9.84 3.42 -15.54
C PHE A 120 -8.80 2.70 -16.39
N ASP A 121 -8.55 1.44 -16.08
CA ASP A 121 -7.63 0.58 -16.82
C ASP A 121 -8.14 -0.87 -16.84
N GLU A 122 -7.56 -1.69 -17.70
CA GLU A 122 -7.79 -3.12 -17.78
C GLU A 122 -6.49 -3.87 -17.54
N ALA A 123 -6.40 -4.59 -16.41
CA ALA A 123 -5.24 -5.37 -16.04
C ALA A 123 -5.65 -6.70 -15.42
N GLU A 124 -4.98 -7.78 -15.82
CA GLU A 124 -5.15 -9.13 -15.24
C GLU A 124 -6.61 -9.63 -15.24
N GLY A 125 -7.37 -9.32 -16.29
CA GLY A 125 -8.79 -9.69 -16.41
C GLY A 125 -9.73 -8.88 -15.51
N TYR A 126 -9.22 -7.86 -14.81
CA TYR A 126 -10.02 -6.85 -14.13
C TYR A 126 -10.08 -5.57 -14.96
N ARG A 127 -11.30 -5.14 -15.32
CA ARG A 127 -11.57 -3.83 -15.91
C ARG A 127 -12.23 -2.96 -14.84
N GLY A 128 -11.60 -1.85 -14.49
CA GLY A 128 -12.13 -0.97 -13.46
C GLY A 128 -11.19 0.16 -13.10
N GLU A 129 -11.42 0.75 -11.92
CA GLU A 129 -10.63 1.86 -11.43
C GLU A 129 -9.37 1.36 -10.72
N PHE A 130 -8.26 2.03 -11.00
CA PHE A 130 -6.98 1.84 -10.34
C PHE A 130 -6.49 3.17 -9.77
N PHE A 131 -5.92 3.11 -8.57
CA PHE A 131 -5.02 4.15 -8.12
C PHE A 131 -3.63 3.87 -8.66
N PHE A 132 -2.96 4.92 -9.10
CA PHE A 132 -1.60 4.83 -9.61
C PHE A 132 -0.77 6.02 -9.16
N ILE A 133 0.54 5.79 -9.05
CA ILE A 133 1.54 6.82 -8.85
C ILE A 133 2.06 7.23 -10.24
N PRO A 134 2.18 8.53 -10.54
CA PRO A 134 2.74 8.99 -11.80
C PRO A 134 4.15 8.46 -12.05
N GLN A 135 4.46 8.15 -13.31
CA GLN A 135 5.71 7.47 -13.68
C GLN A 135 6.98 8.29 -13.36
N ASP A 136 6.87 9.62 -13.42
CA ASP A 136 7.91 10.60 -13.10
C ASP A 136 8.07 10.82 -11.59
N LEU A 137 7.01 10.61 -10.81
CA LEU A 137 7.05 10.69 -9.35
C LEU A 137 7.58 9.40 -8.70
N LEU A 138 7.24 8.24 -9.25
CA LEU A 138 7.60 6.92 -8.71
C LEU A 138 9.11 6.72 -8.43
N PRO A 139 10.06 7.21 -9.26
CA PRO A 139 11.50 7.09 -9.01
C PRO A 139 12.00 7.97 -7.86
N LEU A 140 11.25 9.01 -7.49
CA LEU A 140 11.59 9.92 -6.39
C LEU A 140 11.12 9.38 -5.04
N LEU A 141 10.20 8.41 -5.04
CA LEU A 141 9.71 7.76 -3.83
C LEU A 141 10.72 6.74 -3.30
N PRO A 142 10.71 6.48 -1.98
CA PRO A 142 11.49 5.40 -1.40
C PRO A 142 11.11 4.13 -2.12
N GLN A 143 12.07 3.56 -2.84
CA GLN A 143 11.87 2.25 -3.44
C GLN A 143 11.61 1.32 -2.26
N ALA A 144 10.40 0.76 -2.19
CA ALA A 144 10.11 -0.28 -1.24
C ALA A 144 11.15 -1.37 -1.53
N GLU A 145 12.20 -1.43 -0.71
CA GLU A 145 13.11 -2.55 -0.74
C GLU A 145 12.18 -3.73 -0.61
N LYS A 146 12.12 -4.52 -1.68
CA LYS A 146 11.48 -5.82 -1.66
C LYS A 146 12.29 -6.60 -0.65
N ALA A 147 11.99 -6.43 0.63
CA ALA A 147 12.54 -7.24 1.68
C ALA A 147 12.15 -8.65 1.24
N PRO A 148 13.11 -9.52 0.86
CA PRO A 148 12.76 -10.90 0.62
C PRO A 148 12.04 -11.35 1.88
N PRO A 149 10.91 -12.07 1.78
CA PRO A 149 10.19 -12.51 2.96
C PRO A 149 11.19 -13.29 3.81
N SER A 150 11.67 -12.67 4.89
CA SER A 150 12.51 -13.32 5.87
C SER A 150 11.57 -14.16 6.73
N PHE A 151 10.96 -15.16 6.12
CA PHE A 151 10.64 -16.39 6.82
C PHE A 151 11.99 -17.04 7.15
N THR A 152 12.62 -16.54 8.21
CA THR A 152 13.55 -17.34 8.97
C THR A 152 12.69 -18.40 9.65
N VAL A 153 12.53 -19.53 8.98
CA VAL A 153 12.15 -20.75 9.66
C VAL A 153 13.30 -21.02 10.61
N GLU A 154 13.15 -20.70 11.89
CA GLU A 154 14.01 -21.29 12.90
C GLU A 154 13.87 -22.81 12.75
N PRO A 155 14.93 -23.54 12.37
CA PRO A 155 14.87 -24.98 12.44
C PRO A 155 14.67 -25.32 13.91
N SER A 156 13.46 -25.75 14.28
CA SER A 156 13.20 -26.28 15.60
C SER A 156 14.22 -27.38 15.84
N SER A 157 15.02 -27.26 16.91
CA SER A 157 16.01 -28.27 17.28
C SER A 157 15.41 -29.67 17.14
N PRO A 158 16.14 -30.62 16.54
CA PRO A 158 15.65 -31.99 16.46
C PRO A 158 15.35 -32.50 17.88
N PRO A 159 14.27 -33.25 18.08
CA PRO A 159 13.95 -33.82 19.38
C PRO A 159 15.15 -34.65 19.88
N PRO A 160 15.50 -34.59 21.17
CA PRO A 160 16.58 -35.40 21.70
C PRO A 160 16.27 -36.87 21.43
N SER A 161 17.17 -37.49 20.65
CA SER A 161 17.24 -38.93 20.42
C SER A 161 17.12 -39.63 21.77
N SER A 162 15.98 -40.28 22.02
CA SER A 162 15.75 -41.07 23.21
C SER A 162 16.76 -42.22 23.21
N ALA A 163 17.80 -42.07 24.02
CA ALA A 163 18.81 -43.07 24.23
C ALA A 163 18.15 -44.31 24.84
N ARG A 164 18.35 -45.40 24.11
CA ARG A 164 17.93 -46.76 24.41
C ARG A 164 18.72 -47.28 25.61
N GLY A 165 18.02 -47.80 26.62
CA GLY A 165 18.58 -48.57 27.75
C GLY A 165 18.69 -47.72 29.02
N THR A 166 18.12 -48.12 30.16
CA THR A 166 18.09 -49.46 30.74
C THR A 166 16.82 -49.64 31.58
N TRP A 167 16.12 -50.76 31.38
CA TRP A 167 15.06 -51.20 32.29
C TRP A 167 15.70 -52.11 33.36
N PRO A 168 15.64 -51.79 34.66
CA PRO A 168 15.86 -52.78 35.68
C PRO A 168 14.61 -53.63 35.88
N SER A 169 14.86 -54.93 35.80
CA SER A 169 14.02 -56.08 36.10
C SER A 169 13.06 -55.91 37.28
N SER A 170 11.78 -56.27 37.09
CA SER A 170 11.11 -57.38 37.80
C SER A 170 9.60 -57.17 37.90
N LYS A 171 8.84 -58.09 37.30
CA LYS A 171 7.84 -58.93 37.99
C LYS A 171 7.11 -59.79 36.97
N THR A 172 7.55 -61.04 36.96
CA THR A 172 6.74 -62.27 36.96
C THR A 172 5.23 -62.04 36.81
N TYR A 173 4.67 -62.46 35.68
CA TYR A 173 3.38 -63.13 35.63
C TYR A 173 3.32 -64.04 34.40
N ALA A 174 3.22 -65.33 34.66
CA ALA A 174 2.74 -66.35 33.75
C ALA A 174 1.47 -66.94 34.39
N PRO A 175 0.69 -67.81 33.71
CA PRO A 175 0.47 -68.00 32.29
C PRO A 175 -1.03 -67.88 31.96
N SER A 176 -1.42 -67.92 30.68
CA SER A 176 -2.43 -68.89 30.19
C SER A 176 -2.78 -68.64 28.72
N SER A 177 -2.47 -69.68 27.95
CA SER A 177 -2.94 -70.02 26.61
C SER A 177 -4.42 -69.73 26.39
N VAL A 178 -4.79 -69.29 25.17
CA VAL A 178 -5.62 -70.10 24.26
C VAL A 178 -5.29 -69.73 22.80
N PHE A 179 -5.05 -70.82 22.08
CA PHE A 179 -4.73 -71.02 20.68
C PHE A 179 -6.00 -70.89 19.83
N CYS A 180 -5.97 -70.21 18.68
CA CYS A 180 -6.93 -70.50 17.60
C CYS A 180 -6.43 -70.01 16.22
N ASN A 181 -6.75 -70.86 15.23
CA ASN A 181 -6.62 -70.80 13.77
C ASN A 181 -5.29 -71.25 13.13
N GLU A 182 -5.20 -72.17 12.16
CA GLU A 182 -6.11 -72.87 11.21
C GLU A 182 -5.54 -72.65 9.80
N LYS A 183 -5.41 -73.77 9.06
CA LYS A 183 -5.11 -73.91 7.61
C LYS A 183 -3.75 -73.35 7.14
N ARG A 184 -2.89 -74.14 6.48
CA ARG A 184 -3.19 -75.09 5.39
C ARG A 184 -2.02 -76.04 5.19
#